data_AF-A0A4Y2QTX7-F1
#
_entry.id   AF-A0A4Y2QTX7-F1
#
_cell.length_a   1.000
_cell.length_b   1.000
_cell.length_c   1.000
_cell.angle_alpha   90.00
_cell.angle_beta   90.00
_cell.angle_gamma   90.00
#
_symmetry.space_group_name_H-M   'P 1'
#
loop_
_entity.id
_entity.type
_entity.pdbx_description
1 polymer ?
#
loop_
_entity_poly.entity_id
_entity_poly.type
_entity_poly.pdbx_seq_one_letter_code
_entity_poly.pdbx_strand_id
1 'polypeptide(L)'
;MIDWSSITITSLPILRDISTAVFRSIARDKKNPEWDFVHFPCHTHEVDRCVKLVTEASAKVYGFQNRDGFIISTFISRSIMNEFDHKADFKPLPAD
;
A
#
# COMPACT_ATOMS: atom_id res chain seq x y z
N MET A 1 -3.96 20.66 1.82
CA MET A 1 -4.21 20.23 0.44
C MET A 1 -2.83 19.98 -0.17
N ILE A 2 -2.58 18.84 -0.81
CA ILE A 2 -1.25 18.56 -1.40
C ILE A 2 -1.11 19.45 -2.63
N ASP A 3 -0.07 20.28 -2.66
CA ASP A 3 0.27 21.08 -3.83
C ASP A 3 1.09 20.23 -4.80
N TRP A 4 0.44 19.80 -5.88
CA TRP A 4 1.08 18.99 -6.92
C TRP A 4 2.10 19.78 -7.75
N SER A 5 2.08 21.11 -7.71
CA SER A 5 2.99 21.96 -8.50
C SER A 5 4.38 22.10 -7.86
N SER A 6 4.49 21.88 -6.54
CA SER A 6 5.77 21.90 -5.81
C SER A 6 6.45 20.53 -5.71
N ILE A 7 5.82 19.46 -6.20
CA ILE A 7 6.36 18.10 -6.12
C ILE A 7 7.21 17.79 -7.35
N THR A 8 8.44 17.32 -7.14
CA THR A 8 9.30 16.81 -8.21
C THR A 8 8.80 15.42 -8.63
N ILE A 9 8.10 15.34 -9.75
CA ILE A 9 7.63 14.08 -10.32
C ILE A 9 8.85 13.33 -10.89
N THR A 10 9.23 12.24 -10.24
CA THR A 10 10.35 11.39 -10.66
C THR A 10 9.81 10.14 -11.32
N SER A 11 10.46 9.64 -12.38
CA SER A 11 10.08 8.37 -13.00
C SER A 11 10.18 7.25 -11.95
N LEU A 12 9.20 6.34 -11.92
CA LEU A 12 9.27 5.20 -11.01
C LEU A 12 10.55 4.40 -11.31
N PRO A 13 11.22 3.83 -10.29
CA PRO A 13 12.44 3.04 -10.50
C PRO A 13 12.26 1.92 -11.52
N ILE A 14 11.07 1.29 -11.55
CA ILE A 14 10.72 0.26 -12.54
C ILE A 14 10.58 0.81 -13.96
N LEU A 15 10.33 2.11 -14.10
CA LEU A 15 10.20 2.82 -15.37
C LEU A 15 11.51 3.48 -15.84
N ARG A 16 12.59 3.35 -15.07
CA ARG A 16 13.83 4.12 -15.27
C ARG A 16 14.56 3.74 -16.55
N ASP A 17 14.47 2.47 -16.94
CA ASP A 17 15.18 1.91 -18.10
C ASP A 17 14.32 1.83 -19.37
N ILE A 18 13.09 2.39 -19.36
CA ILE A 18 12.17 2.34 -20.50
C ILE A 18 12.11 3.67 -21.21
N SER A 19 12.29 3.60 -22.54
CA SER A 19 11.97 4.72 -23.41
C SER A 19 10.47 4.96 -23.49
N THR A 20 10.06 6.22 -23.58
CA THR A 20 8.65 6.61 -23.75
C THR A 20 7.99 5.97 -24.98
N ALA A 21 8.76 5.64 -26.02
CA ALA A 21 8.25 4.98 -27.21
C ALA A 21 7.81 3.53 -26.93
N VAL A 22 8.64 2.79 -26.19
CA VAL A 22 8.32 1.41 -25.74
C VAL A 22 7.12 1.43 -24.80
N PHE A 23 7.10 2.37 -23.83
CA PHE A 23 5.97 2.52 -22.91
C PHE A 23 4.63 2.76 -23.64
N ARG A 24 4.64 3.63 -24.67
CA ARG A 24 3.44 3.89 -25.50
C ARG A 24 2.99 2.64 -26.27
N SER A 25 3.92 1.85 -26.79
CA SER A 25 3.58 0.59 -27.47
C SER A 25 2.96 -0.43 -26.52
N ILE A 26 3.50 -0.56 -25.30
CA ILE A 26 2.94 -1.44 -24.26
C ILE A 26 1.52 -1.01 -23.89
N ALA A 27 1.30 0.28 -23.64
CA ALA A 27 -0.01 0.82 -23.28
C ALA A 27 -1.06 0.58 -24.38
N ARG A 28 -0.66 0.67 -25.65
CA ARG A 28 -1.56 0.47 -26.80
C ARG A 28 -1.82 -1.00 -27.08
N ASP A 29 -0.76 -1.81 -27.10
CA ASP A 29 -0.81 -3.16 -27.66
C ASP A 29 -1.02 -4.23 -26.57
N LYS A 30 -0.93 -3.86 -25.28
CA LYS A 30 -1.07 -4.73 -24.08
C LYS A 30 -0.25 -6.03 -24.11
N LYS A 31 0.74 -6.09 -24.99
CA LYS A 31 1.61 -7.24 -25.17
C LYS A 31 3.03 -6.80 -24.96
N ASN A 32 3.72 -7.47 -24.05
CA ASN A 32 5.16 -7.41 -23.99
C ASN A 32 5.70 -8.78 -23.53
N PRO A 33 6.52 -9.47 -24.33
CA PRO A 33 7.14 -10.75 -23.95
C PRO A 33 8.22 -10.59 -22.86
N GLU A 34 8.72 -9.38 -22.64
CA GLU A 34 9.80 -9.04 -21.70
C GLU A 34 9.29 -8.32 -20.45
N TRP A 35 8.01 -7.91 -20.44
CA TRP A 35 7.35 -7.20 -19.34
C TRP A 35 6.34 -8.11 -18.67
N ASP A 36 6.84 -9.02 -17.84
CA ASP A 36 6.03 -9.41 -16.69
C ASP A 36 5.95 -8.12 -15.85
N PHE A 37 4.79 -7.47 -15.79
CA PHE A 37 4.55 -6.48 -14.73
C PHE A 37 4.92 -7.25 -13.47
N VAL A 38 6.10 -6.98 -12.86
CA VAL A 38 6.57 -7.64 -11.65
C VAL A 38 5.33 -7.86 -10.82
N HIS A 39 4.86 -9.10 -10.71
CA HIS A 39 3.43 -9.38 -10.47
C HIS A 39 3.07 -8.80 -9.12
N PHE A 40 2.73 -7.50 -9.13
CA PHE A 40 2.61 -6.75 -7.90
C PHE A 40 1.38 -7.37 -7.28
N PRO A 41 1.47 -7.81 -6.02
CA PRO A 41 0.32 -8.34 -5.33
C PRO A 41 -0.67 -7.18 -5.05
N CYS A 42 -1.28 -6.63 -6.10
CA CYS A 42 -2.18 -5.47 -6.03
C CYS A 42 -3.51 -5.82 -5.34
N HIS A 43 -3.80 -7.12 -5.24
CA HIS A 43 -5.05 -7.67 -4.69
C HIS A 43 -4.77 -8.71 -3.61
N THR A 44 -3.69 -8.53 -2.84
CA THR A 44 -3.54 -9.31 -1.60
C THR A 44 -4.28 -8.63 -0.47
N HIS A 45 -4.71 -9.45 0.50
CA HIS A 45 -5.31 -8.96 1.74
C HIS A 45 -4.44 -7.91 2.45
N GLU A 46 -3.12 -7.99 2.31
CA GLU A 46 -2.19 -7.02 2.91
C GLU A 46 -2.34 -5.63 2.31
N VAL A 47 -2.41 -5.53 0.97
CA VAL A 47 -2.61 -4.26 0.27
C VAL A 47 -3.96 -3.65 0.64
N ASP A 48 -5.03 -4.46 0.67
CA ASP A 48 -6.36 -3.99 1.08
C ASP A 48 -6.37 -3.48 2.52
N ARG A 49 -5.68 -4.16 3.44
CA ARG A 49 -5.54 -3.72 4.84
C ARG A 49 -4.76 -2.42 4.96
N CYS A 50 -3.71 -2.23 4.17
CA CYS A 50 -2.92 -1.00 4.13
C CYS A 50 -3.76 0.19 3.63
N VAL A 51 -4.44 0.03 2.49
CA VAL A 51 -5.31 1.07 1.92
C VAL A 51 -6.42 1.47 2.90
N LYS A 52 -7.03 0.48 3.55
CA LYS A 52 -8.04 0.71 4.60
C LYS A 52 -7.47 1.53 5.77
N LEU A 53 -6.29 1.17 6.28
CA LEU A 53 -5.67 1.87 7.40
C LEU A 53 -5.35 3.33 7.07
N VAL A 54 -4.79 3.60 5.89
CA VAL A 54 -4.48 4.97 5.42
C VAL A 54 -5.76 5.81 5.28
N THR A 55 -6.84 5.18 4.79
CA THR A 55 -8.14 5.83 4.65
C THR A 55 -8.74 6.17 6.01
N GLU A 56 -8.70 5.23 6.97
CA GLU A 56 -9.16 5.45 8.35
C GLU A 56 -8.36 6.56 9.04
N ALA A 57 -7.04 6.58 8.89
CA ALA A 57 -6.18 7.63 9.45
C ALA A 57 -6.55 9.00 8.87
N SER A 58 -6.76 9.07 7.55
CA SER A 58 -7.13 10.31 6.87
C SER A 58 -8.49 10.86 7.30
N ALA A 59 -9.43 9.98 7.64
CA ALA A 59 -10.76 10.32 8.12
C ALA A 59 -10.80 10.70 9.60
N LYS A 60 -9.98 10.07 10.45
CA LYS A 60 -10.01 10.26 11.91
C LYS A 60 -9.15 11.42 12.40
N VAL A 61 -8.00 11.67 11.77
CA VAL A 61 -7.03 12.65 12.26
C VAL A 61 -6.56 13.61 11.17
N TYR A 62 -6.34 14.86 11.57
CA TYR A 62 -5.85 15.93 10.70
C TYR A 62 -4.37 16.20 10.93
N GLY A 63 -3.63 16.50 9.86
CA GLY A 63 -2.20 16.79 9.89
C GLY A 63 -1.33 15.56 9.64
N PHE A 64 -0.19 15.78 8.98
CA PHE A 64 0.73 14.72 8.53
C PHE A 64 1.24 13.87 9.71
N GLN A 65 1.79 14.50 10.75
CA GLN A 65 2.36 13.81 11.91
C GLN A 65 1.30 12.98 12.67
N ASN A 66 0.09 13.50 12.81
CA ASN A 66 -0.98 12.78 13.51
C ASN A 66 -1.44 11.56 12.72
N ARG A 67 -1.53 11.66 11.39
CA ARG A 67 -1.87 10.53 10.51
C ARG A 67 -0.80 9.46 10.55
N ASP A 68 0.47 9.86 10.47
CA ASP A 68 1.61 8.96 10.56
C ASP A 68 1.64 8.23 11.92
N GLY A 69 1.49 8.96 13.02
CA GLY A 69 1.40 8.39 14.37
C GLY A 69 0.20 7.45 14.54
N PHE A 70 -0.95 7.75 13.93
CA PHE A 70 -2.12 6.86 13.94
C PHE A 70 -1.85 5.56 13.17
N ILE A 71 -1.22 5.64 12.01
CA ILE A 71 -0.87 4.48 11.19
C ILE A 71 0.14 3.60 11.93
N ILE A 72 1.23 4.19 12.45
CA ILE A 72 2.30 3.46 13.16
C ILE A 72 1.74 2.80 14.44
N SER A 73 0.99 3.53 15.26
CA SER A 73 0.42 2.97 16.50
C SER A 73 -0.56 1.83 16.23
N THR A 74 -1.40 1.97 15.19
CA THR A 74 -2.32 0.90 14.78
C THR A 74 -1.57 -0.31 14.23
N PHE A 75 -0.50 -0.08 13.46
CA PHE A 75 0.34 -1.16 12.93
C PHE A 75 1.02 -1.94 14.05
N ILE A 76 1.64 -1.25 15.03
CA ILE A 76 2.26 -1.87 16.21
C ILE A 76 1.23 -2.62 17.04
N SER A 77 0.06 -2.03 17.28
CA SER A 77 -1.02 -2.71 18.02
C SER A 77 -1.45 -4.02 17.34
N ARG A 78 -1.46 -4.05 16.00
CA ARG A 78 -1.78 -5.26 15.22
C ARG A 78 -0.64 -6.27 15.22
N SER A 79 0.63 -5.84 15.26
CA SER A 79 1.76 -6.76 15.28
C SER A 79 1.94 -7.48 16.62
N ILE A 80 1.36 -6.95 17.70
CA ILE A 80 1.34 -7.61 19.02
C ILE A 80 0.37 -8.82 19.02
N MET A 81 -0.63 -8.82 18.14
CA MET A 81 -1.53 -9.95 18.01
C MET A 81 -0.80 -11.14 17.39
N ASN A 82 -0.93 -12.32 18.00
CA ASN A 82 -0.40 -13.55 17.42
C ASN A 82 -1.03 -13.82 16.05
N GLU A 83 -0.25 -14.41 15.16
CA GLU A 83 -0.74 -14.91 13.89
C GLU A 83 -1.51 -16.21 14.13
N PHE A 84 -2.64 -16.36 13.43
CA PHE A 84 -3.51 -17.53 13.54
C PHE A 84 -3.91 -17.96 12.14
N ASP A 85 -3.78 -19.25 11.84
CA ASP A 85 -4.23 -19.82 10.57
C ASP A 85 -5.76 -19.86 10.49
N HIS A 86 -6.42 -20.10 11.62
CA HIS A 86 -7.87 -20.21 11.69
C HIS A 86 -8.46 -19.36 12.82
N LYS A 87 -9.69 -18.86 12.60
CA LYS A 87 -10.43 -18.07 13.59
C LYS A 87 -10.67 -18.85 14.90
N ALA A 88 -10.75 -20.17 14.84
CA ALA A 88 -10.95 -21.03 16.00
C ALA A 88 -9.73 -21.04 16.95
N ASP A 89 -8.55 -20.69 16.45
CA ASP A 89 -7.31 -20.66 17.24
C ASP A 89 -7.23 -19.42 18.12
N PHE A 90 -8.06 -18.41 17.84
CA PHE A 90 -8.16 -17.21 18.66
C PHE A 90 -8.79 -17.53 20.02
N LYS A 91 -7.97 -17.44 21.07
CA LYS A 91 -8.42 -17.55 22.47
C LYS A 91 -8.56 -16.14 23.04
N PRO A 92 -9.78 -15.70 23.41
CA PRO A 92 -9.96 -14.41 24.08
C PRO A 92 -9.13 -14.38 25.36
N LEU A 93 -8.58 -13.22 25.69
CA LEU A 93 -7.97 -13.02 27.00
C LEU A 93 -9.05 -13.26 28.09
N PRO A 94 -8.70 -13.89 29.21
CA PRO A 94 -9.63 -14.04 30.32
C PRO A 94 -10.16 -12.66 30.74
N ALA A 95 -11.47 -12.57 30.94
CA ALA A 95 -12.08 -11.36 31.47
C ALA A 95 -11.74 -11.25 32.96
N ASP A 96 -11.27 -10.08 33.38
CA ASP A 96 -11.09 -9.70 34.79
C ASP A 96 -12.43 -9.53 35.51
#